data_AF-M0QX79-F1
#
_entry.id   AF-M0QX79-F1
#
_cell.length_a   1.000
_cell.length_b   1.000
_cell.length_c   1.000
_cell.angle_alpha   90.00
_cell.angle_beta   90.00
_cell.angle_gamma   90.00
#
_symmetry.space_group_name_H-M   'P 1'
#
loop_
_entity.id
_entity.type
_entity.pdbx_description
1 polymer ?
#
loop_
_entity_poly.entity_id
_entity_poly.type
_entity_poly.pdbx_seq_one_letter_code
_entity_poly.pdbx_strand_id
1 'polypeptide(L)' 'MNYDKLSRALRYYYNKRILHKTKGKRFTYKFNFNKLVLVNYPFIDVGLAGAVPHRGPPLTT' A
#
# COMPACT_ATOMS: atom_id res chain seq x y z
N MET A 1 -0.51 7.59 -27.71
CA MET A 1 0.01 6.63 -26.69
C MET A 1 -0.75 5.32 -26.85
N ASN A 2 -0.08 4.18 -27.00
CA ASN A 2 -0.71 2.88 -27.31
C ASN A 2 -0.55 1.87 -26.15
N TYR A 3 -1.39 0.83 -26.12
CA TYR A 3 -1.36 -0.25 -25.14
C TYR A 3 -0.02 -1.01 -25.11
N ASP A 4 0.67 -1.15 -26.25
CA ASP A 4 2.01 -1.77 -26.29
C ASP A 4 3.03 -0.97 -25.49
N LYS A 5 2.99 0.37 -25.60
CA LYS A 5 3.87 1.28 -24.85
C LYS A 5 3.52 1.28 -23.37
N LEU A 6 2.22 1.34 -23.06
CA LEU A 6 1.72 1.31 -21.68
C LEU A 6 2.08 -0.01 -20.98
N SER A 7 1.79 -1.15 -21.62
CA SER A 7 2.09 -2.46 -21.07
C SER A 7 3.59 -2.66 -20.85
N ARG A 8 4.45 -2.12 -21.74
CA ARG A 8 5.90 -2.10 -21.55
C ARG A 8 6.31 -1.33 -20.30
N ALA A 9 5.74 -0.14 -20.08
CA ALA A 9 5.97 0.66 -18.87
C ALA A 9 5.53 -0.09 -17.59
N LEU A 10 4.34 -0.69 -17.60
CA LEU A 10 3.83 -1.46 -16.47
C LEU A 10 4.75 -2.64 -16.08
N ARG A 11 5.35 -3.31 -17.07
CA ARG A 11 6.31 -4.41 -16.81
C ARG A 11 7.58 -3.94 -16.11
N TYR A 12 8.04 -2.72 -16.37
CA TYR A 12 9.20 -2.17 -15.65
C TYR A 12 8.91 -1.90 -14.16
N TYR A 13 7.65 -1.68 -13.80
CA TYR A 13 7.26 -1.43 -12.42
C TYR A 13 7.24 -2.67 -11.52
N TYR A 14 7.34 -3.88 -12.09
CA TYR A 14 7.37 -5.11 -11.31
C TYR A 14 8.64 -5.20 -10.46
N ASN A 15 9.81 -4.95 -11.06
CA ASN A 15 11.08 -4.98 -10.33
C ASN A 15 11.15 -3.84 -9.30
N LYS A 16 10.54 -2.69 -9.62
CA LYS A 16 10.44 -1.54 -8.70
C LYS A 16 9.43 -1.75 -7.56
N ARG A 17 8.71 -2.88 -7.53
CA ARG A 17 7.70 -3.23 -6.51
C ARG A 17 6.57 -2.19 -6.36
N ILE A 18 6.31 -1.40 -7.40
CA ILE A 18 5.26 -0.36 -7.41
C ILE A 18 3.89 -0.99 -7.65
N LEU A 19 3.82 -1.95 -8.58
CA LEU A 19 2.63 -2.73 -8.88
C LEU A 19 3.03 -4.09 -9.45
N HIS A 20 2.15 -5.09 -9.35
CA HIS A 20 2.35 -6.42 -9.91
C HIS A 20 1.17 -6.83 -10.81
N LYS A 21 1.40 -7.74 -11.78
CA LYS A 21 0.34 -8.30 -12.62
C LYS A 21 -0.49 -9.32 -11.85
N THR A 22 -1.82 -9.21 -11.94
CA THR A 22 -2.73 -10.20 -11.35
C THR A 22 -2.74 -11.47 -12.19
N LYS A 23 -2.31 -12.59 -11.60
CA LYS A 23 -2.36 -13.89 -12.28
C LYS A 23 -3.81 -14.28 -12.59
N GLY A 24 -4.04 -14.89 -13.75
CA GLY A 24 -5.37 -15.33 -14.18
C GLY A 24 -6.33 -14.22 -14.63
N LYS A 25 -5.99 -12.93 -14.51
CA LYS A 25 -6.82 -11.82 -14.97
C LYS A 25 -6.13 -11.03 -16.08
N ARG A 26 -6.81 -10.86 -17.22
CA ARG A 26 -6.31 -10.02 -18.31
C ARG A 26 -6.35 -8.56 -17.87
N PHE A 27 -5.33 -7.81 -18.27
CA PHE A 27 -5.25 -6.35 -18.11
C PHE A 27 -5.42 -5.83 -16.67
N THR A 28 -5.25 -6.70 -15.69
CA THR A 28 -5.46 -6.38 -14.27
C THR A 28 -4.11 -6.35 -13.55
N TYR A 29 -3.90 -5.29 -12.77
CA TYR A 29 -2.69 -5.07 -11.99
C TYR A 29 -3.06 -4.64 -10.57
N LYS A 30 -2.20 -4.96 -9.61
CA LYS A 30 -2.36 -4.60 -8.20
C LYS A 30 -1.23 -3.68 -7.77
N PHE A 31 -1.58 -2.49 -7.29
CA PHE A 31 -0.62 -1.55 -6.71
C PHE A 31 -0.17 -2.00 -5.32
N ASN A 32 1.09 -1.70 -5.00
CA ASN A 32 1.65 -1.88 -3.68
C ASN A 32 1.63 -0.54 -2.93
N PHE A 33 0.54 -0.30 -2.20
CA PHE A 33 0.34 0.95 -1.47
C PHE A 33 1.39 1.19 -0.38
N ASN A 34 1.92 0.15 0.27
CA ASN A 34 2.94 0.31 1.32
C ASN A 34 4.22 1.01 0.82
N LYS A 35 4.66 0.73 -0.42
CA LYS A 35 5.84 1.39 -0.99
C LYS A 35 5.51 2.78 -1.54
N LEU A 36 4.30 3.00 -2.01
CA LEU A 36 3.87 4.28 -2.58
C LEU A 36 3.67 5.33 -1.47
N VAL A 37 3.10 4.91 -0.33
CA VAL A 37 2.94 5.76 0.86
C VAL A 37 4.29 6.06 1.51
N LEU A 38 5.17 5.06 1.68
CA LEU A 38 6.47 5.28 2.33
C LEU A 38 7.41 6.21 1.53
N VAL A 39 7.33 6.19 0.20
CA VAL A 39 8.19 7.01 -0.67
C VAL A 39 7.62 8.42 -0.90
N ASN A 40 6.30 8.59 -0.87
CA ASN A 40 5.66 9.90 -1.10
C ASN A 40 5.26 10.64 0.18
N TYR A 41 5.16 9.94 1.32
CA TYR A 41 4.76 10.48 2.61
C TYR A 41 5.59 9.81 3.73
N PRO A 42 6.84 10.24 3.94
CA PRO A 42 7.65 9.73 5.06
C PRO A 42 7.11 10.16 6.44
N PHE A 43 6.02 10.95 6.47
CA PHE A 43 5.50 11.59 7.67
C PHE A 43 3.97 11.66 7.63
N ILE A 44 3.30 10.51 7.53
CA ILE A 44 1.90 10.43 7.90
C ILE A 44 1.84 9.55 9.16
N ASP A 45 2.26 10.18 10.25
CA ASP A 45 1.72 9.95 11.59
C ASP A 45 0.28 10.51 11.61
N VAL A 46 -0.61 9.97 10.75
CA VAL A 46 -2.05 10.23 10.89
C VAL A 46 -2.63 9.10 11.71
N GLY A 47 -2.53 9.27 13.02
CA GLY A 47 -3.66 8.96 13.89
C GLY A 47 -3.97 7.49 14.16
N LEU A 48 -2.99 6.59 14.19
CA LEU A 48 -3.08 5.42 15.10
C LEU A 48 -2.61 5.81 16.52
N ALA A 49 -2.84 7.06 16.92
CA ALA A 49 -2.70 7.55 18.29
C ALA A 49 -4.02 8.18 18.77
N GLY A 50 -5.15 7.75 18.22
CA GLY A 50 -6.45 7.88 18.87
C GLY A 50 -6.72 6.65 19.70
N ALA A 51 -6.01 6.50 20.82
CA ALA A 51 -6.37 5.53 21.85
C ALA A 51 -7.82 5.77 22.32
N VAL A 52 -8.36 4.74 23.01
CA VAL A 52 -9.54 4.74 23.90
C VAL A 52 -10.81 4.17 23.20
N PRO A 53 -11.64 3.26 23.81
CA PRO A 53 -11.78 2.89 25.24
C PRO A 53 -11.97 1.37 25.58
N HIS A 54 -12.05 1.07 26.88
CA HIS A 54 -12.50 -0.17 27.58
C HIS A 54 -11.36 -1.12 27.98
N ARG A 55 -11.22 -1.60 29.23
CA ARG A 55 -12.09 -1.71 30.41
C ARG A 55 -11.13 -2.05 31.60
N GLY A 56 -11.31 -1.50 32.82
CA GLY A 56 -10.58 -1.95 34.02
C GLY A 56 -10.93 -3.41 34.42
N PRO A 57 -10.48 -4.01 35.56
CA PRO A 57 -9.82 -3.51 36.81
C PRO A 57 -8.58 -4.41 37.19
N PRO A 58 -8.01 -4.56 38.43
CA PRO A 58 -8.39 -4.10 39.77
C PRO A 58 -7.30 -3.42 40.64
N LEU A 59 -7.80 -2.85 41.74
CA LEU A 59 -7.09 -2.25 42.88
C LEU A 59 -5.92 -3.09 43.41
N THR A 60 -4.79 -2.44 43.69
CA THR A 60 -3.85 -2.84 44.75
C THR A 60 -3.24 -1.60 45.42
N THR A 61 -3.14 -1.68 46.74
CA THR A 61 -2.74 -0.67 47.76
C THR A 61 -3.84 0.26 48.25
#